data_AF-A0A7V9HW34-F1
#
_entry.id   AF-A0A7V9HW34-F1
#
_cell.length_a   1.000
_cell.length_b   1.000
_cell.length_c   1.000
_cell.angle_alpha   90.00
_cell.angle_beta   90.00
_cell.angle_gamma   90.00
#
_symmetry.space_group_name_H-M   'P 1'
#
loop_
_entity.id
_entity.type
_entity.pdbx_description
1 polymer ?
#
loop_
_entity_poly.entity_id
_entity_poly.type
_entity_poly.pdbx_seq_one_letter_code
_entity_poly.pdbx_strand_id
1 'polypeptide(L)'
;MRTVVFLRLGLLLVLATFTVEVKADLSAKQARKLITRMAGIELPSSAVRVKKISLTSNSSAEAKAEIQAIFRLATNTEGLWRVAELRVGQDRWEEFASVATTQTEKLSSVCDGPDLRSRGPATEPSTKRARCLIAAVLGVQLPSDAVRIKTVSPLELPLASRPSAVVESLITAELRFARDKDGWVVAGLRTGNHDWISPETLIATLNETKRKQAREAMHAMAQALIRFRTERQSYVTSDSHAVLIDHLSPRFLARVIRLDPWHEPYRYRGERDNFTLRSLGADRKENTADDIVVSSPL
;
A
#
# COMPACT_ATOMS: atom_id res chain seq x y z
N MET A 1 -28.68 84.05 35.15
CA MET A 1 -29.81 83.18 34.72
C MET A 1 -29.65 82.87 33.24
N ARG A 2 -29.19 81.66 32.90
CA ARG A 2 -29.42 80.94 31.63
C ARG A 2 -28.68 79.60 31.71
N THR A 3 -29.46 78.54 31.84
CA THR A 3 -29.09 77.12 31.77
C THR A 3 -28.70 76.73 30.36
N VAL A 4 -27.66 75.91 30.18
CA VAL A 4 -27.51 75.06 29.00
C VAL A 4 -27.06 73.66 29.43
N VAL A 5 -27.94 72.71 29.14
CA VAL A 5 -27.80 71.26 29.24
C VAL A 5 -27.00 70.77 28.03
N PHE A 6 -25.99 69.91 28.22
CA PHE A 6 -25.41 69.11 27.13
C PHE A 6 -25.24 67.64 27.54
N LEU A 7 -26.30 66.89 27.26
CA LEU A 7 -26.35 65.62 26.53
C LEU A 7 -25.05 64.78 26.47
N ARG A 8 -25.04 63.65 27.20
CA ARG A 8 -24.05 62.57 27.05
C ARG A 8 -24.34 61.79 25.76
N LEU A 9 -23.42 61.84 24.79
CA LEU A 9 -23.44 60.98 23.60
C LEU A 9 -22.60 59.72 23.89
N GLY A 10 -23.27 58.57 24.02
CA GLY A 10 -22.62 57.26 24.16
C GLY A 10 -22.11 56.75 22.81
N LEU A 11 -20.81 56.51 22.70
CA LEU A 11 -20.17 55.87 21.56
C LEU A 11 -20.04 54.36 21.82
N LEU A 12 -20.93 53.58 21.23
CA LEU A 12 -20.92 52.11 21.25
C LEU A 12 -20.12 51.63 20.03
N LEU A 13 -18.84 51.32 20.23
CA LEU A 13 -17.94 50.82 19.20
C LEU A 13 -18.17 49.30 19.03
N VAL A 14 -18.99 48.90 18.05
CA VAL A 14 -19.14 47.50 17.65
C VAL A 14 -17.94 47.10 16.80
N LEU A 15 -16.95 46.46 17.42
CA LEU A 15 -15.85 45.78 16.74
C LEU A 15 -16.39 44.50 16.10
N ALA A 16 -16.78 44.61 14.82
CA ALA A 16 -17.02 43.44 13.97
C ALA A 16 -15.68 42.73 13.74
N THR A 17 -15.44 41.65 14.49
CA THR A 17 -14.33 40.73 14.22
C THR A 17 -14.65 39.94 12.96
N PHE A 18 -14.23 40.44 11.80
CA PHE A 18 -14.13 39.63 10.60
C PHE A 18 -13.04 38.56 10.85
N THR A 19 -13.44 37.33 11.14
CA THR A 19 -12.54 36.19 11.05
C THR A 19 -12.21 36.01 9.57
N VAL A 20 -11.09 36.60 9.13
CA VAL A 20 -10.51 36.28 7.83
C VAL A 20 -10.01 34.84 7.94
N GLU A 21 -10.82 33.91 7.46
CA GLU A 21 -10.42 32.53 7.28
C GLU A 21 -9.39 32.51 6.15
N VAL A 22 -8.12 32.73 6.50
CA VAL A 22 -7.00 32.65 5.56
C VAL A 22 -6.92 31.20 5.08
N LYS A 23 -7.57 30.92 3.96
CA LYS A 23 -7.54 29.63 3.28
C LYS A 23 -6.11 29.40 2.79
N ALA A 24 -5.33 28.67 3.57
CA ALA A 24 -3.94 28.37 3.24
C ALA A 24 -3.83 27.53 1.96
N ASP A 25 -3.00 28.00 1.02
CA ASP A 25 -2.60 27.29 -0.18
C ASP A 25 -1.89 25.97 0.15
N LEU A 26 -1.89 25.03 -0.80
CA LEU A 26 -1.17 23.76 -0.65
C LEU A 26 0.35 24.00 -0.59
N SER A 27 0.95 23.83 0.58
CA SER A 27 2.41 23.91 0.73
C SER A 27 3.13 22.63 0.28
N ALA A 28 4.41 22.75 -0.11
CA ALA A 28 5.26 21.60 -0.43
C ALA A 28 5.40 20.59 0.74
N LYS A 29 5.34 21.09 1.99
CA LYS A 29 5.35 20.24 3.18
C LYS A 29 4.06 19.42 3.31
N GLN A 30 2.90 20.05 3.07
CA GLN A 30 1.61 19.35 3.07
C GLN A 30 1.52 18.35 1.91
N ALA A 31 1.84 18.76 0.68
CA ALA A 31 1.83 17.87 -0.48
C ALA A 31 2.72 16.64 -0.25
N ARG A 32 3.94 16.84 0.24
CA ARG A 32 4.85 15.73 0.60
C ARG A 32 4.22 14.79 1.64
N LYS A 33 3.62 15.32 2.70
CA LYS A 33 2.95 14.52 3.75
C LYS A 33 1.80 13.68 3.17
N LEU A 34 1.03 14.24 2.25
CA LEU A 34 -0.06 13.52 1.58
C LEU A 34 0.47 12.42 0.65
N ILE A 35 1.49 12.72 -0.16
CA ILE A 35 2.12 11.75 -1.06
C ILE A 35 2.74 10.59 -0.28
N THR A 36 3.39 10.87 0.87
CA THR A 36 4.02 9.81 1.70
C THR A 36 3.03 8.81 2.28
N ARG A 37 1.72 9.10 2.27
CA ARG A 37 0.66 8.22 2.78
C ARG A 37 -0.30 7.78 1.68
N MET A 38 0.03 8.07 0.43
CA MET A 38 -0.81 7.76 -0.71
C MET A 38 -0.88 6.24 -0.91
N ALA A 39 -2.01 5.77 -1.43
CA ALA A 39 -2.18 4.38 -1.83
C ALA A 39 -2.10 3.35 -0.67
N GLY A 40 -2.39 3.75 0.57
CA GLY A 40 -2.29 2.87 1.74
C GLY A 40 -0.86 2.48 2.09
N ILE A 41 0.12 3.09 1.42
CA ILE A 41 1.55 2.88 1.60
C ILE A 41 2.11 4.05 2.40
N GLU A 42 2.94 3.74 3.39
CA GLU A 42 3.68 4.73 4.15
C GLU A 42 5.14 4.78 3.66
N LEU A 43 5.47 5.78 2.84
CA LEU A 43 6.84 6.02 2.42
C LEU A 43 7.57 6.92 3.43
N PRO A 44 8.88 6.72 3.65
CA PRO A 44 9.67 7.65 4.46
C PRO A 44 9.66 9.04 3.80
N SER A 45 9.58 10.11 4.59
CA SER A 45 9.50 11.47 4.06
C SER A 45 10.70 11.89 3.20
N SER A 46 11.86 11.27 3.42
CA SER A 46 13.08 11.45 2.62
C SER A 46 12.99 10.85 1.22
N ALA A 47 12.09 9.88 1.00
CA ALA A 47 11.86 9.29 -0.31
C ALA A 47 11.05 10.20 -1.25
N VAL A 48 10.37 11.23 -0.73
CA VAL A 48 9.50 12.10 -1.54
C VAL A 48 10.07 13.50 -1.61
N ARG A 49 10.31 13.98 -2.84
CA ARG A 49 10.76 15.34 -3.13
C ARG A 49 9.75 16.02 -4.04
N VAL A 50 9.02 17.00 -3.51
CA VAL A 50 8.12 17.84 -4.31
C VAL A 50 8.94 18.87 -5.07
N LYS A 51 8.87 18.86 -6.39
CA LYS A 51 9.65 19.75 -7.28
C LYS A 51 8.91 21.02 -7.60
N LYS A 52 7.62 20.90 -7.90
CA LYS A 52 6.76 22.01 -8.31
C LYS A 52 5.36 21.77 -7.79
N ILE A 53 4.72 22.85 -7.36
CA ILE A 53 3.28 22.92 -7.11
C ILE A 53 2.73 24.02 -8.00
N SER A 54 1.63 23.72 -8.68
CA SER A 54 0.86 24.65 -9.48
C SER A 54 -0.56 24.69 -8.91
N LEU A 55 -1.01 25.84 -8.43
CA LEU A 55 -2.39 26.03 -8.01
C LEU A 55 -3.25 26.17 -9.27
N THR A 56 -4.26 25.33 -9.43
CA THR A 56 -5.24 25.42 -10.52
C THR A 56 -6.49 26.17 -10.08
N SER A 57 -6.84 26.10 -8.79
CA SER A 57 -7.89 26.91 -8.16
C SER A 57 -7.68 27.00 -6.64
N ASN A 58 -8.57 27.70 -5.93
CA ASN A 58 -8.55 27.76 -4.46
C ASN A 58 -8.79 26.40 -3.77
N SER A 59 -9.22 25.38 -4.52
CA SER A 59 -9.53 24.04 -4.02
C SER A 59 -8.86 22.92 -4.83
N SER A 60 -8.01 23.26 -5.80
CA SER A 60 -7.32 22.31 -6.65
C SER A 60 -5.88 22.72 -6.88
N ALA A 61 -4.98 21.75 -6.80
CA ALA A 61 -3.57 21.95 -7.07
C ALA A 61 -2.99 20.74 -7.79
N GLU A 62 -1.95 20.95 -8.57
CA GLU A 62 -1.16 19.89 -9.18
C GLU A 62 0.27 19.98 -8.67
N ALA A 63 0.89 18.84 -8.38
CA ALA A 63 2.30 18.79 -7.99
C ALA A 63 3.06 17.77 -8.82
N LYS A 64 4.29 18.13 -9.17
CA LYS A 64 5.28 17.22 -9.71
C LYS A 64 6.21 16.79 -8.58
N ALA A 65 6.31 15.49 -8.33
CA ALA A 65 7.12 14.93 -7.27
C ALA A 65 8.06 13.84 -7.80
N GLU A 66 9.25 13.76 -7.22
CA GLU A 66 10.15 12.63 -7.36
C GLU A 66 10.01 11.72 -6.14
N ILE A 67 9.79 10.43 -6.40
CA ILE A 67 9.60 9.39 -5.40
C ILE A 67 10.72 8.37 -5.57
N GLN A 68 11.58 8.23 -4.57
CA GLN A 68 12.55 7.15 -4.51
C GLN A 68 11.87 5.90 -3.96
N ALA A 69 11.86 4.84 -4.74
CA ALA A 69 11.24 3.57 -4.37
C ALA A 69 12.19 2.42 -4.63
N ILE A 70 12.15 1.44 -3.74
CA ILE A 70 12.94 0.21 -3.83
C ILE A 70 11.98 -0.94 -4.03
N PHE A 71 12.18 -1.69 -5.11
CA PHE A 71 11.34 -2.81 -5.48
C PHE A 71 12.12 -4.10 -5.39
N ARG A 72 11.44 -5.19 -5.08
CA ARG A 72 11.96 -6.53 -5.33
C ARG A 72 11.25 -7.09 -6.55
N LEU A 73 12.04 -7.51 -7.53
CA LEU A 73 11.58 -8.27 -8.67
C LEU A 73 11.81 -9.76 -8.40
N ALA A 74 10.90 -10.61 -8.84
CA ALA A 74 11.06 -12.06 -8.78
C ALA A 74 10.38 -12.72 -9.96
N THR A 75 10.79 -13.94 -10.30
CA THR A 75 10.09 -14.72 -11.32
C THR A 75 8.83 -15.40 -10.76
N ASN A 76 7.80 -15.54 -11.59
CA ASN A 76 6.62 -16.34 -11.28
C ASN A 76 6.88 -17.85 -11.51
N THR A 77 5.85 -18.68 -11.43
CA THR A 77 5.91 -20.13 -11.72
C THR A 77 6.29 -20.44 -13.17
N GLU A 78 6.05 -19.51 -14.09
CA GLU A 78 6.32 -19.64 -15.53
C GLU A 78 7.70 -19.06 -15.90
N GLY A 79 8.46 -18.54 -14.93
CA GLY A 79 9.76 -17.92 -15.15
C GLY A 79 9.71 -16.46 -15.61
N LEU A 80 8.53 -15.84 -15.69
CA LEU A 80 8.35 -14.45 -16.08
C LEU A 80 8.67 -13.49 -14.92
N TRP A 81 9.38 -12.40 -15.22
CA TRP A 81 9.72 -11.40 -14.20
C TRP A 81 8.51 -10.54 -13.86
N ARG A 82 8.34 -10.28 -12.57
CA ARG A 82 7.32 -9.35 -12.07
C ARG A 82 7.86 -8.51 -10.93
N VAL A 83 7.19 -7.40 -10.66
CA VAL A 83 7.35 -6.68 -9.39
C VAL A 83 6.67 -7.50 -8.30
N ALA A 84 7.46 -8.00 -7.35
CA ALA A 84 6.98 -8.85 -6.27
C ALA A 84 6.68 -8.03 -5.01
N GLU A 85 7.56 -7.09 -4.65
CA GLU A 85 7.45 -6.33 -3.39
C GLU A 85 7.89 -4.86 -3.58
N LEU A 86 7.32 -3.94 -2.80
CA LEU A 86 7.77 -2.55 -2.63
C LEU A 86 8.27 -2.37 -1.20
N ARG A 87 9.44 -1.76 -1.03
CA ARG A 87 9.92 -1.35 0.29
C ARG A 87 9.19 -0.09 0.75
N VAL A 88 8.52 -0.18 1.89
CA VAL A 88 7.65 0.86 2.48
C VAL A 88 8.14 1.29 3.86
N GLY A 89 9.42 1.09 4.16
CA GLY A 89 10.03 1.40 5.45
C GLY A 89 11.49 0.98 5.47
N GLN A 90 12.16 1.11 6.62
CA GLN A 90 13.53 0.62 6.73
C GLN A 90 13.59 -0.88 6.48
N ASP A 91 12.75 -1.71 7.11
CA ASP A 91 12.76 -3.17 6.85
C ASP A 91 11.38 -3.74 6.54
N ARG A 92 10.46 -2.87 6.11
CA ARG A 92 9.09 -3.24 5.77
C ARG A 92 8.94 -3.36 4.26
N TRP A 93 8.55 -4.55 3.83
CA TRP A 93 8.22 -4.86 2.45
C TRP A 93 6.72 -5.10 2.33
N GLU A 94 6.15 -4.48 1.32
CA GLU A 94 4.76 -4.59 0.93
C GLU A 94 4.70 -5.49 -0.30
N GLU A 95 4.06 -6.65 -0.16
CA GLU A 95 3.92 -7.56 -1.28
C GLU A 95 2.92 -6.99 -2.28
N PHE A 96 3.34 -6.86 -3.54
CA PHE A 96 2.37 -6.77 -4.61
C PHE A 96 1.81 -8.16 -4.79
N ALA A 97 0.67 -8.36 -4.14
CA ALA A 97 -0.48 -9.06 -4.69
C ALA A 97 -0.17 -9.63 -6.07
N SER A 98 0.21 -10.90 -6.12
CA SER A 98 0.31 -11.67 -7.36
C SER A 98 -1.11 -11.90 -7.88
N VAL A 99 -1.86 -10.84 -8.15
CA VAL A 99 -3.01 -10.97 -9.00
C VAL A 99 -2.42 -11.23 -10.36
N ALA A 100 -2.49 -12.49 -10.77
CA ALA A 100 -2.73 -12.85 -12.15
C ALA A 100 -4.07 -12.20 -12.60
N THR A 101 -4.19 -10.87 -12.48
CA THR A 101 -5.10 -10.18 -13.37
C THR A 101 -4.48 -10.39 -14.74
N THR A 102 -5.32 -10.72 -15.71
CA THR A 102 -4.92 -10.85 -17.12
C THR A 102 -4.07 -9.66 -17.57
N GLN A 103 -4.27 -8.49 -16.94
CA GLN A 103 -3.49 -7.28 -17.18
C GLN A 103 -2.05 -7.35 -16.65
N THR A 104 -1.80 -7.84 -15.44
CA THR A 104 -0.44 -7.94 -14.86
C THR A 104 0.39 -9.02 -15.56
N GLU A 105 -0.21 -10.15 -15.94
CA GLU A 105 0.44 -11.20 -16.75
C GLU A 105 0.74 -10.72 -18.17
N LYS A 106 -0.21 -10.00 -18.78
CA LYS A 106 0.02 -9.37 -20.09
C LYS A 106 1.11 -8.30 -20.02
N LEU A 107 1.20 -7.53 -18.93
CA LEU A 107 2.25 -6.53 -18.74
C LEU A 107 3.62 -7.18 -18.50
N SER A 108 3.67 -8.27 -17.72
CA SER A 108 4.92 -9.02 -17.46
C SER A 108 5.45 -9.63 -18.76
N SER A 109 4.61 -10.28 -19.56
CA SER A 109 4.99 -10.85 -20.86
C SER A 109 5.45 -9.79 -21.89
N VAL A 110 4.87 -8.59 -21.88
CA VAL A 110 5.34 -7.46 -22.71
C VAL A 110 6.74 -6.99 -22.28
N CYS A 111 7.03 -6.97 -20.97
CA CYS A 111 8.31 -6.53 -20.45
C CYS A 111 9.42 -7.59 -20.52
N ASP A 112 9.06 -8.87 -20.71
CA ASP A 112 10.00 -10.00 -20.77
C ASP A 112 10.59 -10.27 -22.15
N GLY A 113 10.27 -9.45 -23.16
CA GLY A 113 10.86 -9.54 -24.50
C GLY A 113 12.40 -9.56 -24.48
N PRO A 114 13.05 -10.22 -25.45
CA PRO A 114 14.50 -10.41 -25.47
C PRO A 114 15.23 -9.07 -25.48
N ASP A 115 16.06 -8.84 -24.46
CA ASP A 115 16.96 -7.69 -24.42
C ASP A 115 18.24 -8.03 -25.18
N LEU A 116 18.23 -7.80 -26.49
CA LEU A 116 19.36 -8.06 -27.39
C LEU A 116 20.65 -7.30 -27.00
N ARG A 117 20.58 -6.36 -26.04
CA ARG A 117 21.71 -5.58 -25.53
C ARG A 117 22.20 -6.05 -24.15
N SER A 118 21.51 -6.99 -23.50
CA SER A 118 21.96 -7.55 -22.22
C SER A 118 23.01 -8.63 -22.46
N ARG A 119 24.21 -8.45 -21.90
CA ARG A 119 25.32 -9.45 -21.91
C ARG A 119 25.32 -10.35 -20.66
N GLY A 120 24.31 -10.21 -19.78
CA GLY A 120 24.19 -11.01 -18.54
C GLY A 120 23.45 -12.33 -18.74
N PRO A 121 23.51 -13.24 -17.75
CA PRO A 121 22.72 -14.47 -17.79
C PRO A 121 21.23 -14.16 -17.86
N ALA A 122 20.45 -15.02 -18.55
CA ALA A 122 19.00 -14.82 -18.77
C ALA A 122 18.18 -14.69 -17.47
N THR A 123 18.78 -15.08 -16.35
CA THR A 123 18.27 -15.05 -14.97
C THR A 123 18.44 -13.71 -14.26
N GLU A 124 18.98 -12.67 -14.90
CA GLU A 124 19.07 -11.33 -14.32
C GLU A 124 18.13 -10.34 -15.04
N PRO A 125 17.37 -9.50 -14.31
CA PRO A 125 16.55 -8.49 -14.95
C PRO A 125 17.43 -7.34 -15.43
N SER A 126 17.39 -7.03 -16.73
CA SER A 126 18.10 -5.86 -17.26
C SER A 126 17.48 -4.55 -16.75
N THR A 127 18.24 -3.44 -16.82
CA THR A 127 17.71 -2.10 -16.50
C THR A 127 16.46 -1.76 -17.33
N LYS A 128 16.42 -2.19 -18.59
CA LYS A 128 15.28 -1.98 -19.48
C LYS A 128 14.06 -2.76 -18.99
N ARG A 129 14.25 -4.03 -18.64
CA ARG A 129 13.19 -4.90 -18.09
C ARG A 129 12.67 -4.33 -16.76
N ALA A 130 13.57 -4.00 -15.83
CA ALA A 130 13.21 -3.43 -14.55
C ALA A 130 12.41 -2.13 -14.69
N ARG A 131 12.82 -1.24 -15.61
CA ARG A 131 12.07 -0.01 -15.93
C ARG A 131 10.68 -0.30 -16.46
N CYS A 132 10.55 -1.25 -17.39
CA CYS A 132 9.26 -1.63 -17.97
C CYS A 132 8.31 -2.17 -16.90
N LEU A 133 8.78 -3.11 -16.07
CA LEU A 133 7.99 -3.71 -15.00
C LEU A 133 7.54 -2.67 -13.98
N ILE A 134 8.45 -1.79 -13.53
CA ILE A 134 8.12 -0.72 -12.57
C ILE A 134 7.14 0.29 -13.17
N ALA A 135 7.30 0.64 -14.44
CA ALA A 135 6.38 1.54 -15.14
C ALA A 135 4.99 0.92 -15.35
N ALA A 136 4.81 -0.37 -15.12
CA ALA A 136 3.55 -1.09 -15.25
C ALA A 136 2.91 -1.47 -13.89
N VAL A 137 3.51 -1.05 -12.78
CA VAL A 137 3.08 -1.44 -11.42
C VAL A 137 1.63 -1.01 -11.15
N LEU A 138 0.86 -1.93 -10.56
CA LEU A 138 -0.55 -1.73 -10.18
C LEU A 138 -1.48 -1.42 -11.37
N GLY A 139 -1.12 -1.83 -12.58
CA GLY A 139 -1.93 -1.56 -13.78
C GLY A 139 -1.91 -0.09 -14.21
N VAL A 140 -1.08 0.73 -13.56
CA VAL A 140 -0.84 2.12 -13.92
C VAL A 140 0.33 2.14 -14.88
N GLN A 141 0.07 2.38 -16.16
CA GLN A 141 1.13 2.63 -17.10
C GLN A 141 1.71 4.01 -16.80
N LEU A 142 2.93 4.09 -16.31
CA LEU A 142 3.71 5.33 -16.23
C LEU A 142 4.46 5.56 -17.54
N PRO A 143 4.72 6.81 -17.93
CA PRO A 143 5.67 7.12 -18.98
C PRO A 143 7.03 6.46 -18.68
N SER A 144 7.68 5.85 -19.68
CA SER A 144 8.95 5.16 -19.44
C SER A 144 10.07 6.10 -18.96
N ASP A 145 10.04 7.37 -19.38
CA ASP A 145 10.95 8.44 -18.94
C ASP A 145 10.65 8.93 -17.51
N ALA A 146 9.46 8.64 -16.99
CA ALA A 146 9.13 8.90 -15.59
C ALA A 146 9.84 7.95 -14.62
N VAL A 147 10.33 6.80 -15.09
CA VAL A 147 11.00 5.79 -14.26
C VAL A 147 12.49 5.73 -14.57
N ARG A 148 13.30 6.24 -13.64
CA ARG A 148 14.76 6.14 -13.69
C ARG A 148 15.25 5.05 -12.76
N ILE A 149 15.86 4.01 -13.31
CA ILE A 149 16.53 2.97 -12.53
C ILE A 149 17.89 3.49 -12.08
N LYS A 150 18.16 3.42 -10.78
CA LYS A 150 19.47 3.75 -10.20
C LYS A 150 20.37 2.53 -10.20
N THR A 151 19.86 1.42 -9.66
CA THR A 151 20.60 0.17 -9.50
C THR A 151 19.67 -1.02 -9.70
N VAL A 152 20.24 -2.12 -10.20
CA VAL A 152 19.62 -3.44 -10.19
C VAL A 152 20.63 -4.38 -9.56
N SER A 153 20.26 -4.97 -8.43
CA SER A 153 21.11 -5.87 -7.65
C SER A 153 20.48 -7.25 -7.65
N PRO A 154 20.99 -8.21 -8.44
CA PRO A 154 20.50 -9.58 -8.40
C PRO A 154 20.72 -10.18 -7.01
N LEU A 155 19.77 -10.97 -6.56
CA LEU A 155 19.81 -11.65 -5.27
C LEU A 155 19.94 -13.15 -5.53
N GLU A 156 21.19 -13.60 -5.60
CA GLU A 156 21.53 -15.01 -5.74
C GLU A 156 21.51 -15.67 -4.37
N LEU A 157 20.36 -16.26 -4.01
CA LEU A 157 20.27 -17.10 -2.84
C LEU A 157 20.41 -18.55 -3.29
N PRO A 158 21.48 -19.28 -2.88
CA PRO A 158 21.78 -20.63 -3.38
C PRO A 158 20.72 -21.70 -3.07
N LEU A 159 19.66 -21.36 -2.32
CA LEU A 159 18.52 -22.21 -1.99
C LEU A 159 17.17 -21.55 -2.30
N ALA A 160 17.15 -20.35 -2.89
CA ALA A 160 15.88 -19.74 -3.29
C ALA A 160 15.32 -20.50 -4.48
N SER A 161 14.03 -20.82 -4.41
CA SER A 161 13.34 -21.57 -5.45
C SER A 161 13.22 -20.79 -6.77
N ARG A 162 13.48 -19.46 -6.77
CA ARG A 162 13.32 -18.57 -7.92
C ARG A 162 14.32 -17.42 -7.91
N PRO A 163 14.85 -17.00 -9.07
CA PRO A 163 15.61 -15.77 -9.20
C PRO A 163 14.86 -14.55 -8.68
N SER A 164 15.60 -13.64 -8.04
CA SER A 164 15.07 -12.35 -7.60
C SER A 164 16.12 -11.26 -7.70
N ALA A 165 15.70 -10.00 -7.72
CA ALA A 165 16.58 -8.84 -7.74
C ALA A 165 15.97 -7.67 -6.98
N VAL A 166 16.81 -6.86 -6.34
CA VAL A 166 16.42 -5.59 -5.72
C VAL A 166 16.72 -4.45 -6.70
N VAL A 167 15.74 -3.60 -6.93
CA VAL A 167 15.84 -2.47 -7.86
C VAL A 167 15.58 -1.18 -7.12
N GLU A 168 16.55 -0.27 -7.14
CA GLU A 168 16.34 1.09 -6.69
C GLU A 168 15.96 1.98 -7.87
N SER A 169 14.91 2.76 -7.70
CA SER A 169 14.40 3.65 -8.75
C SER A 169 14.01 5.02 -8.22
N LEU A 170 13.95 5.97 -9.14
CA LEU A 170 13.40 7.30 -8.96
C LEU A 170 12.23 7.45 -9.93
N ILE A 171 11.03 7.65 -9.39
CA ILE A 171 9.78 7.77 -10.14
C ILE A 171 9.35 9.23 -10.10
N THR A 172 9.12 9.81 -11.27
CA THR A 172 8.52 11.14 -11.40
C THR A 172 7.01 10.98 -11.52
N ALA A 173 6.28 11.46 -10.52
CA ALA A 173 4.82 11.40 -10.48
C ALA A 173 4.23 12.81 -10.59
N GLU A 174 3.16 12.93 -11.37
CA GLU A 174 2.31 14.12 -11.40
C GLU A 174 1.02 13.78 -10.65
N LEU A 175 0.74 14.56 -9.61
CA LEU A 175 -0.35 14.33 -8.69
C LEU A 175 -1.30 15.52 -8.70
N ARG A 176 -2.59 15.23 -8.66
CA ARG A 176 -3.64 16.21 -8.48
C ARG A 176 -4.14 16.15 -7.04
N PHE A 177 -4.31 17.30 -6.43
CA PHE A 177 -4.84 17.48 -5.09
C PHE A 177 -6.16 18.21 -5.17
N ALA A 178 -7.11 17.77 -4.36
CA ALA A 178 -8.36 18.48 -4.15
C ALA A 178 -8.46 18.85 -2.67
N ARG A 179 -9.13 19.96 -2.40
CA ARG A 179 -9.49 20.34 -1.04
C ARG A 179 -10.90 19.87 -0.73
N ASP A 180 -11.04 19.08 0.33
CA ASP A 180 -12.30 18.66 0.90
C ASP A 180 -12.55 19.38 2.25
N LYS A 181 -13.57 18.92 2.98
CA LYS A 181 -13.94 19.44 4.31
C LYS A 181 -12.88 19.18 5.39
N ASP A 182 -12.06 18.14 5.23
CA ASP A 182 -11.10 17.66 6.23
C ASP A 182 -9.65 18.13 5.89
N GLY A 183 -9.43 18.65 4.67
CA GLY A 183 -8.20 19.30 4.26
C GLY A 183 -7.86 19.07 2.79
N TRP A 184 -6.57 19.04 2.48
CA TRP A 184 -6.09 18.66 1.16
C TRP A 184 -5.95 17.14 1.08
N VAL A 185 -6.39 16.55 -0.02
CA VAL A 185 -6.27 15.11 -0.32
C VAL A 185 -5.67 14.90 -1.71
N VAL A 186 -5.05 13.74 -1.93
CA VAL A 186 -4.59 13.34 -3.26
C VAL A 186 -5.80 12.83 -4.05
N ALA A 187 -6.21 13.59 -5.05
CA ALA A 187 -7.40 13.31 -5.86
C ALA A 187 -7.07 12.69 -7.23
N GLY A 188 -5.79 12.57 -7.58
CA GLY A 188 -5.41 11.97 -8.84
C GLY A 188 -3.92 11.67 -8.95
N LEU A 189 -3.58 10.58 -9.63
CA LEU A 189 -2.26 10.29 -10.15
C LEU A 189 -2.33 10.31 -11.68
N ARG A 190 -1.39 10.98 -12.33
CA ARG A 190 -1.34 11.04 -13.80
C ARG A 190 -0.69 9.78 -14.36
N THR A 191 -1.32 9.20 -15.38
CA THR A 191 -0.81 8.02 -16.09
C THR A 191 -0.04 8.42 -17.35
N GLY A 192 0.57 7.44 -18.02
CA GLY A 192 1.30 7.57 -19.26
C GLY A 192 0.44 7.97 -20.45
N ASN A 193 -0.87 7.73 -20.39
CA ASN A 193 -1.84 8.21 -21.37
C ASN A 193 -2.34 9.63 -21.05
N HIS A 194 -1.72 10.30 -20.08
CA HIS A 194 -2.11 11.60 -19.53
C HIS A 194 -3.47 11.63 -18.79
N ASP A 195 -4.10 10.47 -18.59
CA ASP A 195 -5.33 10.34 -17.81
C ASP A 195 -5.05 10.46 -16.31
N TRP A 196 -6.06 10.91 -15.57
CA TRP A 196 -6.05 10.95 -14.11
C TRP A 196 -6.76 9.74 -13.53
N ILE A 197 -6.08 8.99 -12.68
CA ILE A 197 -6.68 7.88 -11.92
C ILE A 197 -6.78 8.24 -10.44
N SER A 198 -7.85 7.80 -9.77
CA SER A 198 -8.00 8.00 -8.34
C SER A 198 -7.07 7.06 -7.56
N PRO A 199 -6.27 7.56 -6.61
CA PRO A 199 -5.51 6.71 -5.70
C PRO A 199 -6.38 5.73 -4.91
N GLU A 200 -7.63 6.10 -4.60
CA GLU A 200 -8.56 5.26 -3.85
C GLU A 200 -8.91 3.97 -4.59
N THR A 201 -9.05 4.02 -5.92
CA THR A 201 -9.29 2.83 -6.75
C THR A 201 -8.13 1.86 -6.65
N LEU A 202 -6.89 2.36 -6.65
CA LEU A 202 -5.69 1.53 -6.47
C LEU A 202 -5.66 0.88 -5.08
N ILE A 203 -6.01 1.63 -4.03
CA ILE A 203 -6.10 1.12 -2.66
C ILE A 203 -7.16 0.03 -2.57
N ALA A 204 -8.34 0.25 -3.15
CA ALA A 204 -9.43 -0.71 -3.12
C ALA A 204 -9.04 -2.03 -3.79
N THR A 205 -8.38 -1.97 -4.96
CA THR A 205 -7.86 -3.17 -5.64
C THR A 205 -6.80 -3.89 -4.81
N LEU A 206 -5.87 -3.16 -4.19
CA LEU A 206 -4.85 -3.75 -3.33
C LEU A 206 -5.48 -4.42 -2.11
N ASN A 207 -6.40 -3.73 -1.43
CA ASN A 207 -7.10 -4.25 -0.26
C ASN A 207 -7.94 -5.48 -0.59
N GLU A 208 -8.59 -5.54 -1.75
CA GLU A 208 -9.33 -6.75 -2.12
C GLU A 208 -8.40 -7.95 -2.30
N THR A 209 -7.21 -7.74 -2.88
CA THR A 209 -6.24 -8.82 -2.97
C THR A 209 -5.75 -9.25 -1.60
N LYS A 210 -5.44 -8.31 -0.72
CA LYS A 210 -5.05 -8.60 0.66
C LYS A 210 -6.13 -9.38 1.40
N ARG A 211 -7.40 -9.02 1.24
CA ARG A 211 -8.52 -9.80 1.81
C ARG A 211 -8.54 -11.22 1.28
N LYS A 212 -8.35 -11.41 -0.02
CA LYS A 212 -8.26 -12.76 -0.63
C LYS A 212 -7.10 -13.57 -0.02
N GLN A 213 -5.89 -13.00 0.05
CA GLN A 213 -4.73 -13.64 0.65
C GLN A 213 -4.96 -14.00 2.12
N ALA A 214 -5.59 -13.10 2.90
CA ALA A 214 -5.92 -13.33 4.29
C ALA A 214 -6.92 -14.48 4.46
N ARG A 215 -7.96 -14.55 3.61
CA ARG A 215 -8.92 -15.65 3.59
C ARG A 215 -8.23 -16.98 3.27
N GLU A 216 -7.39 -17.02 2.24
CA GLU A 216 -6.64 -18.23 1.86
C GLU A 216 -5.74 -18.73 3.00
N ALA A 217 -5.02 -17.81 3.66
CA ALA A 217 -4.20 -18.13 4.82
C ALA A 217 -5.03 -18.70 5.99
N MET A 218 -6.16 -18.07 6.32
CA MET A 218 -7.05 -18.55 7.38
C MET A 218 -7.72 -19.87 7.04
N HIS A 219 -8.09 -20.11 5.78
CA HIS A 219 -8.58 -21.41 5.34
C HIS A 219 -7.51 -22.50 5.48
N ALA A 220 -6.25 -22.21 5.12
CA ALA A 220 -5.16 -23.16 5.32
C ALA A 220 -4.97 -23.52 6.81
N MET A 221 -5.07 -22.53 7.71
CA MET A 221 -5.01 -22.75 9.16
C MET A 221 -6.23 -23.51 9.69
N ALA A 222 -7.44 -23.19 9.21
CA ALA A 222 -8.66 -23.91 9.57
C ALA A 222 -8.61 -25.39 9.14
N GLN A 223 -8.11 -25.68 7.94
CA GLN A 223 -7.90 -27.05 7.47
C GLN A 223 -6.84 -27.79 8.30
N ALA A 224 -5.78 -27.10 8.71
CA ALA A 224 -4.79 -27.66 9.63
C ALA A 224 -5.40 -27.95 11.02
N LEU A 225 -6.27 -27.08 11.53
CA LEU A 225 -7.02 -27.28 12.77
C LEU A 225 -7.98 -28.46 12.71
N ILE A 226 -8.67 -28.66 11.57
CA ILE A 226 -9.52 -29.84 11.36
C ILE A 226 -8.69 -31.11 11.46
N ARG A 227 -7.56 -31.19 10.74
CA ARG A 227 -6.65 -32.34 10.81
C ARG A 227 -6.11 -32.57 12.23
N PHE A 228 -5.71 -31.49 12.91
CA PHE A 228 -5.28 -31.54 14.30
C PHE A 228 -6.37 -32.13 15.19
N ARG A 229 -7.62 -31.69 15.06
CA ARG A 229 -8.75 -32.22 15.82
C ARG A 229 -9.04 -33.68 15.50
N THR A 230 -8.94 -34.11 14.25
CA THR A 230 -9.12 -35.52 13.89
C THR A 230 -8.12 -36.42 14.63
N GLU A 231 -6.88 -35.98 14.80
CA GLU A 231 -5.85 -36.75 15.50
C GLU A 231 -5.88 -36.59 17.02
N ARG A 232 -6.21 -35.39 17.53
CA ARG A 232 -6.12 -35.05 18.96
C ARG A 232 -7.47 -35.04 19.68
N GLN A 233 -8.56 -35.22 18.94
CA GLN A 233 -9.95 -35.17 19.40
C GLN A 233 -10.40 -33.82 20.01
N SER A 234 -9.60 -32.76 19.87
CA SER A 234 -9.95 -31.39 20.24
C SER A 234 -9.22 -30.38 19.35
N TYR A 235 -9.72 -29.15 19.26
CA TYR A 235 -8.90 -28.04 18.75
C TYR A 235 -7.86 -27.61 19.79
N VAL A 236 -6.96 -26.71 19.39
CA VAL A 236 -5.96 -26.10 20.27
C VAL A 236 -6.69 -25.15 21.23
N THR A 237 -6.74 -25.48 22.52
CA THR A 237 -7.39 -24.61 23.50
C THR A 237 -6.45 -23.48 23.90
N SER A 238 -6.62 -22.30 23.29
CA SER A 238 -5.81 -21.12 23.53
C SER A 238 -6.47 -19.87 22.94
N ASP A 239 -6.13 -18.71 23.47
CA ASP A 239 -6.42 -17.39 22.90
C ASP A 239 -5.20 -16.78 22.16
N SER A 240 -4.12 -17.55 22.03
CA SER A 240 -2.86 -17.11 21.42
C SER A 240 -2.66 -17.72 20.05
N HIS A 241 -2.53 -16.86 19.04
CA HIS A 241 -2.16 -17.26 17.68
C HIS A 241 -0.76 -17.86 17.59
N ALA A 242 0.18 -17.39 18.41
CA ALA A 242 1.53 -17.97 18.44
C ALA A 242 1.48 -19.44 18.87
N VAL A 243 0.74 -19.73 19.94
CA VAL A 243 0.54 -21.10 20.44
C VAL A 243 -0.14 -21.97 19.39
N LEU A 244 -1.15 -21.45 18.69
CA LEU A 244 -1.76 -22.15 17.56
C LEU A 244 -0.72 -22.59 16.53
N ILE A 245 0.13 -21.66 16.07
CA ILE A 245 1.12 -21.94 15.02
C ILE A 245 2.15 -22.98 15.48
N ASP A 246 2.57 -22.93 16.75
CA ASP A 246 3.51 -23.91 17.32
C ASP A 246 2.91 -25.32 17.39
N HIS A 247 1.59 -25.46 17.59
CA HIS A 247 0.90 -26.76 17.54
C HIS A 247 0.67 -27.28 16.12
N LEU A 248 0.43 -26.38 15.17
CA LEU A 248 0.13 -26.76 13.79
C LEU A 248 1.38 -27.02 12.95
N SER A 249 2.47 -26.29 13.17
CA SER A 249 3.68 -26.37 12.36
C SER A 249 4.69 -27.38 12.92
N PRO A 250 5.47 -28.08 12.07
CA PRO A 250 5.31 -28.19 10.62
C PRO A 250 4.31 -29.27 10.20
N ARG A 251 3.81 -30.10 11.13
CA ARG A 251 3.08 -31.35 10.83
C ARG A 251 1.75 -31.13 10.12
N PHE A 252 0.94 -30.18 10.58
CA PHE A 252 -0.39 -29.91 10.03
C PHE A 252 -0.42 -28.71 9.10
N LEU A 253 0.56 -27.82 9.22
CA LEU A 253 0.69 -26.60 8.44
C LEU A 253 2.12 -26.48 7.87
N ALA A 254 2.24 -26.66 6.56
CA ALA A 254 3.52 -26.70 5.85
C ALA A 254 4.28 -25.35 5.84
N ARG A 255 3.55 -24.23 5.92
CA ARG A 255 4.14 -22.88 5.98
C ARG A 255 3.78 -22.20 7.29
N VAL A 256 4.73 -21.50 7.89
CA VAL A 256 4.46 -20.70 9.09
C VAL A 256 3.69 -19.43 8.69
N ILE A 257 2.47 -19.25 9.21
CA ILE A 257 1.61 -18.08 8.95
C ILE A 257 1.49 -17.25 10.24
N ARG A 258 2.31 -16.21 10.38
CA ARG A 258 2.32 -15.39 11.61
C ARG A 258 1.49 -14.11 11.50
N LEU A 259 1.58 -13.45 10.35
CA LEU A 259 0.99 -12.14 10.12
C LEU A 259 0.01 -12.21 8.95
N ASP A 260 -1.00 -11.36 9.01
CA ASP A 260 -1.89 -11.09 7.91
C ASP A 260 -1.24 -10.12 6.88
N PRO A 261 -1.88 -9.88 5.73
CA PRO A 261 -1.35 -9.00 4.68
C PRO A 261 -1.28 -7.50 5.05
N TRP A 262 -1.78 -7.09 6.21
CA TRP A 262 -1.61 -5.73 6.76
C TRP A 262 -0.56 -5.68 7.87
N HIS A 263 0.21 -6.77 8.00
CA HIS A 263 1.27 -7.00 8.96
C HIS A 263 0.81 -7.07 10.41
N GLU A 264 -0.46 -7.42 10.63
CA GLU A 264 -1.01 -7.64 11.97
C GLU A 264 -1.02 -9.14 12.31
N PRO A 265 -0.76 -9.53 13.56
CA PRO A 265 -0.97 -10.92 13.98
C PRO A 265 -2.44 -11.31 13.83
N TYR A 266 -2.69 -12.51 13.31
CA TYR A 266 -4.03 -13.09 13.38
C TYR A 266 -4.46 -13.24 14.84
N ARG A 267 -5.77 -13.13 15.09
CA ARG A 267 -6.38 -13.45 16.38
C ARG A 267 -6.90 -14.88 16.33
N TYR A 268 -6.66 -15.61 17.41
CA TYR A 268 -7.15 -16.97 17.60
C TYR A 268 -7.90 -17.07 18.91
N ARG A 269 -9.03 -17.77 18.89
CA ARG A 269 -9.69 -18.27 20.10
C ARG A 269 -10.13 -19.69 19.83
N GLY A 270 -9.52 -20.65 20.49
CA GLY A 270 -9.86 -22.07 20.39
C GLY A 270 -10.37 -22.61 21.72
N GLU A 271 -11.42 -23.41 21.63
CA GLU A 271 -11.93 -24.24 22.72
C GLU A 271 -11.80 -25.71 22.32
N ARG A 272 -12.40 -26.63 23.08
CA ARG A 272 -12.34 -28.05 22.77
C ARG A 272 -12.98 -28.38 21.41
N ASP A 273 -14.15 -27.79 21.14
CA ASP A 273 -15.03 -28.17 20.01
C ASP A 273 -15.32 -27.05 19.01
N ASN A 274 -14.84 -25.84 19.27
CA ASN A 274 -14.97 -24.71 18.36
C ASN A 274 -13.64 -23.92 18.29
N PHE A 275 -13.55 -23.07 17.26
CA PHE A 275 -12.50 -22.08 17.19
C PHE A 275 -13.00 -20.86 16.40
N THR A 276 -12.29 -19.75 16.55
CA THR A 276 -12.42 -18.55 15.74
C THR A 276 -11.03 -18.05 15.36
N LEU A 277 -10.83 -17.78 14.07
CA LEU A 277 -9.69 -17.08 13.49
C LEU A 277 -10.17 -15.73 12.97
N ARG A 278 -9.38 -14.68 13.19
CA ARG A 278 -9.72 -13.33 12.73
C ARG A 278 -8.48 -12.57 12.23
N SER A 279 -8.64 -11.84 11.13
CA SER A 279 -7.78 -10.74 10.70
C SER A 279 -8.54 -9.43 10.87
N LEU A 280 -7.85 -8.37 11.27
CA LEU A 280 -8.44 -7.04 11.51
C LEU A 280 -8.62 -6.22 10.23
N GLY A 281 -8.12 -6.71 9.10
CA GLY A 281 -8.17 -5.97 7.85
C GLY A 281 -7.28 -4.73 7.81
N ALA A 282 -7.55 -3.87 6.84
CA ALA A 282 -6.88 -2.61 6.56
C ALA A 282 -7.05 -1.55 7.65
N ASP A 283 -8.19 -1.52 8.34
CA ASP A 283 -8.44 -0.49 9.37
C ASP A 283 -7.79 -0.81 10.73
N ARG A 284 -7.35 -2.07 10.91
CA ARG A 284 -6.66 -2.60 12.09
C ARG A 284 -7.47 -2.47 13.38
N LYS A 285 -8.79 -2.40 13.28
CA LYS A 285 -9.70 -2.28 14.42
C LYS A 285 -10.49 -3.56 14.54
N GLU A 286 -10.71 -3.99 15.78
CA GLU A 286 -11.53 -5.17 16.04
C GLU A 286 -13.02 -4.83 15.93
N ASN A 287 -13.78 -5.81 15.42
CA ASN A 287 -15.24 -5.80 15.31
C ASN A 287 -15.75 -4.72 14.35
N THR A 288 -15.08 -4.56 13.21
CA THR A 288 -15.52 -3.72 12.11
C THR A 288 -16.00 -4.56 10.93
N ALA A 289 -16.53 -3.90 9.90
CA ALA A 289 -16.90 -4.58 8.66
C ALA A 289 -15.69 -5.05 7.83
N ASP A 290 -14.47 -4.64 8.19
CA ASP A 290 -13.24 -5.03 7.50
C ASP A 290 -12.61 -6.29 8.13
N ASP A 291 -13.07 -6.70 9.32
CA ASP A 291 -12.69 -7.96 9.95
C ASP A 291 -13.01 -9.14 9.03
N ILE A 292 -12.04 -10.03 8.86
CA ILE A 292 -12.25 -11.31 8.17
C ILE A 292 -12.24 -12.39 9.23
N VAL A 293 -13.33 -13.14 9.36
CA VAL A 293 -13.53 -14.14 10.42
C VAL A 293 -13.80 -15.51 9.82
N VAL A 294 -13.16 -16.53 10.38
CA VAL A 294 -13.41 -17.95 10.09
C VAL A 294 -13.65 -18.67 11.42
N SER A 295 -14.80 -19.32 11.57
CA SER A 295 -15.17 -20.01 12.81
C SER A 295 -15.65 -21.44 12.54
N SER A 296 -15.52 -22.30 13.54
CA SER A 296 -16.07 -23.67 13.57
C SER A 296 -17.31 -23.72 14.47
N PRO A 297 -18.28 -24.65 14.24
CA PRO A 297 -18.28 -25.68 13.20
C PRO A 297 -18.40 -25.10 11.79
N LEU A 298 -17.64 -25.68 10.86
CA LEU A 298 -17.71 -25.42 9.42
C LEU A 298 -18.75 -26.35 8.78
#